data_AF-A0A965IDF8-F1
#
_entry.id   AF-A0A965IDF8-F1
#
_cell.length_a   1.000
_cell.length_b   1.000
_cell.length_c   1.000
_cell.angle_alpha   90.00
_cell.angle_beta   90.00
_cell.angle_gamma   90.00
#
_symmetry.space_group_name_H-M   'P 1'
#
loop_
_entity.id
_entity.type
_entity.pdbx_description
1 polymer ?
#
loop_
_entity_poly.entity_id
_entity_poly.type
_entity_poly.pdbx_seq_one_letter_code
_entity_poly.pdbx_strand_id
1 'polypeptide(L)'
;EYDLTQTPFVVVKADAGTYGMGIMMVRDASEVRNLNRKQRNKMAVVKEGLSVSDVLIQEGVHSFETVLLEDGEAVAEPVVYMVDRFVVGGFYRVHSERGADENLNAPGARFVPLPFEMGCQSPVADHEPDAAPNRLYLYGVVARLALLAASRELEATHPAAHRTA
;
A
#
# COMPACT_ATOMS: atom_id res chain seq x y z
N GLU A 1 8.75 15.05 16.70
CA GLU A 1 9.43 13.84 17.19
C GLU A 1 10.56 13.43 16.25
N TYR A 2 10.31 13.28 14.95
CA TYR A 2 11.31 12.84 13.96
C TYR A 2 11.75 13.91 12.95
N ASP A 3 11.49 15.20 13.23
CA ASP A 3 11.87 16.33 12.38
C ASP A 3 11.48 16.20 10.89
N LEU A 4 10.33 15.55 10.63
CA LEU A 4 9.77 15.40 9.29
C LEU A 4 9.27 16.75 8.76
N THR A 5 9.64 17.07 7.53
CA THR A 5 9.29 18.34 6.87
C THR A 5 8.19 18.17 5.81
N GLN A 6 7.86 16.93 5.44
CA GLN A 6 6.82 16.66 4.45
C GLN A 6 5.43 16.93 5.00
N THR A 7 4.53 17.36 4.11
CA THR A 7 3.15 17.67 4.46
C THR A 7 2.40 16.38 4.84
N PRO A 8 1.83 16.28 6.04
CA PRO A 8 0.99 15.15 6.41
C PRO A 8 -0.24 15.05 5.48
N PHE A 9 -0.65 13.83 5.18
CA PHE A 9 -1.89 13.59 4.45
C PHE A 9 -2.58 12.35 4.99
N VAL A 10 -3.86 12.20 4.69
CA VAL A 10 -4.65 11.01 4.97
C VAL A 10 -5.19 10.41 3.68
N VAL A 11 -5.30 9.08 3.67
CA VAL A 11 -5.94 8.31 2.62
C VAL A 11 -7.37 8.02 3.05
N VAL A 12 -8.34 8.55 2.31
CA VAL A 12 -9.76 8.26 2.52
C VAL A 12 -10.18 7.22 1.49
N LYS A 13 -10.69 6.08 1.97
CA LYS A 13 -11.10 4.93 1.15
C LYS A 13 -12.59 4.69 1.36
N ALA A 14 -13.36 4.82 0.29
CA ALA A 14 -14.76 4.41 0.27
C ALA A 14 -14.84 2.88 0.37
N ASP A 15 -15.43 2.38 1.45
CA ASP A 15 -15.52 0.95 1.74
C ASP A 15 -16.76 0.35 1.07
N ALA A 16 -16.51 -0.57 0.15
CA ALA A 16 -17.51 -1.40 -0.51
C ALA A 16 -16.89 -2.65 -1.14
N GLY A 17 -15.83 -3.19 -0.51
CA GLY A 17 -15.09 -4.35 -1.03
C GLY A 17 -13.96 -4.01 -2.02
N THR A 18 -13.28 -5.05 -2.50
CA THR A 18 -11.97 -4.96 -3.17
C THR A 18 -12.01 -4.49 -4.63
N TYR A 19 -13.19 -4.42 -5.26
CA TYR A 19 -13.34 -4.03 -6.65
C TYR A 19 -13.78 -2.57 -6.81
N GLY A 20 -12.82 -1.66 -6.69
CA GLY A 20 -12.99 -0.27 -7.14
C GLY A 20 -13.28 0.74 -6.03
N MET A 21 -12.69 0.57 -4.84
CA MET A 21 -12.72 1.58 -3.79
C MET A 21 -12.33 2.95 -4.33
N GLY A 22 -13.19 3.94 -4.09
CA GLY A 22 -12.84 5.35 -4.28
C GLY A 22 -11.74 5.72 -3.29
N ILE A 23 -10.52 5.94 -3.78
CA ILE A 23 -9.40 6.39 -2.95
C ILE A 23 -9.13 7.87 -3.23
N MET A 24 -9.02 8.68 -2.18
CA MET A 24 -8.58 10.07 -2.26
C MET A 24 -7.50 10.38 -1.23
N MET A 25 -6.52 11.19 -1.62
CA MET A 25 -5.50 11.73 -0.73
C MET A 25 -5.96 13.12 -0.27
N VAL A 26 -5.91 13.39 1.03
CA VAL A 26 -6.43 14.62 1.64
C VAL A 26 -5.34 15.21 2.52
N ARG A 27 -5.01 16.49 2.32
CA ARG A 27 -4.06 17.25 3.14
C ARG A 27 -4.77 18.23 4.07
N ASP A 28 -5.96 18.69 3.68
CA ASP A 28 -6.78 19.59 4.49
C ASP A 28 -8.25 19.14 4.56
N ALA A 29 -8.89 19.36 5.71
CA ALA A 29 -10.28 18.99 5.94
C ALA A 29 -11.28 19.71 5.01
N SER A 30 -10.90 20.84 4.40
CA SER A 30 -11.72 21.50 3.39
C SER A 30 -11.84 20.70 2.10
N GLU A 31 -10.87 19.84 1.76
CA GLU A 31 -10.90 19.02 0.53
C GLU A 31 -12.03 17.99 0.56
N VAL A 32 -12.36 17.44 1.74
CA VAL A 32 -13.50 16.52 1.90
C VAL A 32 -14.85 17.25 1.95
N ARG A 33 -14.86 18.53 2.36
CA ARG A 33 -16.08 19.36 2.36
C ARG A 33 -16.44 19.85 0.96
N ASN A 34 -15.42 20.16 0.15
CA ASN A 34 -15.56 20.83 -1.15
C ASN A 34 -15.30 19.90 -2.34
N LEU A 35 -15.77 18.65 -2.27
CA LEU A 35 -15.59 17.68 -3.34
C LEU A 35 -16.27 18.14 -4.62
N ASN A 36 -15.54 18.17 -5.73
CA ASN A 36 -16.11 18.42 -7.05
C ASN A 36 -16.96 17.22 -7.54
N ARG A 37 -17.71 17.39 -8.64
CA ARG A 37 -18.60 16.34 -9.18
C ARG A 37 -17.85 15.04 -9.48
N LYS A 38 -16.62 15.10 -10.01
CA LYS A 38 -15.81 13.93 -10.35
C LYS A 38 -15.37 13.19 -9.08
N GLN A 39 -14.93 13.91 -8.06
CA GLN A 39 -14.55 13.35 -6.76
C GLN A 39 -15.76 12.72 -6.07
N ARG A 40 -16.91 13.40 -6.03
CA ARG A 40 -18.14 12.81 -5.48
C ARG A 40 -18.53 11.52 -6.19
N ASN A 41 -18.51 11.50 -7.53
CA ASN A 41 -18.81 10.28 -8.28
C ASN A 41 -17.84 9.14 -7.95
N LYS A 42 -16.54 9.45 -7.81
CA LYS A 42 -15.51 8.47 -7.44
C LYS A 42 -15.71 7.93 -6.01
N MET A 43 -16.20 8.76 -5.09
CA MET A 43 -16.38 8.39 -3.68
C MET A 43 -17.78 7.86 -3.35
N ALA A 44 -18.77 8.02 -4.24
CA ALA A 44 -20.16 7.66 -3.99
C ALA A 44 -20.57 6.30 -4.58
N VAL A 45 -19.90 5.85 -5.65
CA VAL A 45 -20.31 4.68 -6.41
C VAL A 45 -19.09 3.83 -6.76
N VAL A 46 -19.22 2.56 -6.45
CA VAL A 46 -18.23 1.51 -6.70
C VAL A 46 -18.63 0.79 -8.00
N LYS A 47 -17.77 -0.09 -8.52
CA LYS A 47 -18.13 -0.93 -9.67
C LYS A 47 -19.46 -1.65 -9.35
N GLU A 48 -20.39 -1.67 -10.31
CA GLU A 48 -21.76 -2.25 -10.19
C GLU A 48 -22.83 -1.39 -9.50
N GLY A 49 -22.55 -0.13 -9.16
CA GLY A 49 -23.62 0.80 -8.73
C GLY A 49 -24.00 0.70 -7.25
N LEU A 50 -23.26 -0.06 -6.45
CA LEU A 50 -23.45 -0.15 -5.01
C LEU A 50 -23.11 1.18 -4.34
N SER A 51 -23.97 1.60 -3.40
CA SER A 51 -23.74 2.78 -2.57
C SER A 51 -22.68 2.48 -1.51
N VAL A 52 -21.73 3.40 -1.36
CA VAL A 52 -20.76 3.38 -0.27
C VAL A 52 -21.49 3.67 1.04
N SER A 53 -21.31 2.79 2.04
CA SER A 53 -21.92 2.93 3.37
C SER A 53 -20.90 3.31 4.44
N ASP A 54 -19.67 2.85 4.28
CA ASP A 54 -18.58 3.06 5.22
C ASP A 54 -17.37 3.71 4.54
N VAL A 55 -16.55 4.39 5.34
CA VAL A 55 -15.33 5.04 4.88
C VAL A 55 -14.21 4.77 5.88
N LEU A 56 -13.05 4.38 5.37
CA LEU A 56 -11.83 4.22 6.14
C LEU A 56 -10.94 5.45 5.94
N ILE A 57 -10.44 6.01 7.05
CA ILE A 57 -9.46 7.10 7.03
C ILE A 57 -8.16 6.54 7.62
N GLN A 58 -7.10 6.58 6.83
CA GLN A 58 -5.79 6.06 7.21
C GLN A 58 -4.74 7.15 7.07
N GLU A 59 -3.74 7.15 7.95
CA GLU A 59 -2.53 7.95 7.76
C GLU A 59 -1.89 7.67 6.39
N GLY A 60 -1.48 8.72 5.69
CA GLY A 60 -0.72 8.64 4.47
C GLY A 60 0.76 8.41 4.73
N VAL A 61 1.31 7.36 4.14
CA VAL A 61 2.76 7.06 4.18
C VAL A 61 3.36 7.46 2.84
N HIS A 62 4.42 8.27 2.88
CA HIS A 62 5.14 8.67 1.67
C HIS A 62 5.99 7.52 1.13
N SER A 63 6.07 7.39 -0.20
CA SER A 63 7.08 6.54 -0.84
C SER A 63 8.20 7.39 -1.44
N PHE A 64 9.40 7.25 -0.90
CA PHE A 64 10.60 7.92 -1.42
C PHE A 64 11.53 6.99 -2.21
N GLU A 65 11.21 5.69 -2.26
CA GLU A 65 11.96 4.76 -3.06
C GLU A 65 11.76 5.06 -4.54
N THR A 66 12.84 4.99 -5.31
CA THR A 66 12.85 5.27 -6.74
C THR A 66 13.54 4.16 -7.51
N VAL A 67 13.11 3.99 -8.76
CA VAL A 67 13.74 3.08 -9.71
C VAL A 67 14.12 3.88 -10.96
N LEU A 68 15.36 3.71 -11.41
CA LEU A 68 15.82 4.27 -12.67
C LEU A 68 15.28 3.43 -13.84
N LEU A 69 14.53 4.06 -14.72
CA LEU A 69 13.97 3.50 -15.94
C LEU A 69 14.57 4.18 -17.18
N GLU A 70 14.26 3.66 -18.36
CA GLU A 70 14.74 4.24 -19.64
C GLU A 70 14.33 5.71 -19.82
N ASP A 71 13.17 6.09 -19.31
CA ASP A 71 12.59 7.42 -19.38
C ASP A 71 12.90 8.30 -18.14
N GLY A 72 13.73 7.82 -17.22
CA GLY A 72 14.17 8.55 -16.04
C GLY A 72 13.86 7.86 -14.72
N GLU A 73 14.06 8.58 -13.63
CA GLU A 73 13.78 8.11 -12.28
C GLU A 73 12.28 8.21 -11.97
N ALA A 74 11.70 7.16 -11.39
CA ALA A 74 10.28 7.09 -11.09
C ALA A 74 10.04 6.56 -9.66
N VAL A 75 9.02 7.10 -9.00
CA VAL A 75 8.62 6.69 -7.64
C VAL A 75 8.16 5.23 -7.66
N ALA A 76 8.61 4.47 -6.68
CA ALA A 76 8.35 3.05 -6.56
C ALA A 76 7.80 2.71 -5.18
N GLU A 77 6.99 1.67 -5.09
CA GLU A 77 6.60 1.02 -3.83
C GLU A 77 6.78 -0.50 -3.95
N PRO A 78 7.37 -1.18 -2.94
CA PRO A 78 7.58 -2.62 -2.99
C PRO A 78 6.29 -3.39 -2.75
N VAL A 79 6.06 -4.42 -3.57
CA VAL A 79 4.98 -5.41 -3.39
C VAL A 79 5.63 -6.76 -3.11
N VAL A 80 5.29 -7.35 -1.97
CA VAL A 80 5.84 -8.63 -1.51
C VAL A 80 4.80 -9.74 -1.64
N TYR A 81 5.17 -10.84 -2.29
CA TYR A 81 4.36 -12.03 -2.46
C TYR A 81 4.76 -13.11 -1.44
N MET A 82 3.74 -13.77 -0.88
CA MET A 82 3.89 -14.88 0.06
C MET A 82 3.04 -16.06 -0.37
N VAL A 83 3.55 -17.27 -0.10
CA VAL A 83 2.79 -18.53 -0.19
C VAL A 83 2.93 -19.22 1.16
N ASP A 84 1.80 -19.62 1.75
CA ASP A 84 1.72 -19.94 3.18
C ASP A 84 2.29 -18.78 4.01
N ARG A 85 3.28 -19.03 4.88
CA ARG A 85 3.98 -18.01 5.67
C ARG A 85 5.32 -17.57 5.08
N PHE A 86 5.66 -18.07 3.88
CA PHE A 86 6.97 -17.89 3.28
C PHE A 86 6.94 -16.79 2.23
N VAL A 87 7.94 -15.92 2.30
CA VAL A 87 8.16 -14.88 1.31
C VAL A 87 8.80 -15.51 0.07
N VAL A 88 8.14 -15.38 -1.10
CA VAL A 88 8.54 -16.08 -2.33
C VAL A 88 9.00 -15.15 -3.45
N GLY A 89 8.71 -13.86 -3.37
CA GLY A 89 9.02 -12.94 -4.45
C GLY A 89 8.34 -11.58 -4.27
N GLY A 90 8.45 -10.75 -5.29
CA GLY A 90 7.84 -9.44 -5.31
C GLY A 90 8.23 -8.62 -6.53
N PHE A 91 7.68 -7.42 -6.60
CA PHE A 91 8.03 -6.43 -7.61
C PHE A 91 7.90 -5.03 -7.02
N TYR A 92 8.59 -4.06 -7.61
CA TYR A 92 8.27 -2.65 -7.42
C TYR A 92 7.11 -2.28 -8.33
N ARG A 93 6.08 -1.65 -7.78
CA ARG A 93 5.13 -0.88 -8.57
C ARG A 93 5.73 0.52 -8.74
N VAL A 94 5.93 0.91 -9.98
CA VAL A 94 6.63 2.15 -10.34
C VAL A 94 5.70 3.07 -11.13
N HIS A 95 5.75 4.37 -10.89
CA HIS A 95 4.91 5.34 -11.60
C HIS A 95 5.69 6.65 -11.83
N SER A 96 5.94 7.00 -13.09
CA SER A 96 6.72 8.20 -13.46
C SER A 96 5.93 9.51 -13.30
N GLU A 97 4.60 9.46 -13.43
CA GLU A 97 3.74 10.64 -13.33
C GLU A 97 3.08 10.84 -11.95
N ARG A 98 3.52 10.12 -10.91
CA ARG A 98 2.96 10.21 -9.56
C ARG A 98 4.04 10.54 -8.55
N GLY A 99 3.70 11.41 -7.60
CA GLY A 99 4.56 11.81 -6.49
C GLY A 99 4.59 10.82 -5.32
N ALA A 100 5.46 11.12 -4.36
CA ALA A 100 5.68 10.33 -3.15
C ALA A 100 4.44 10.21 -2.23
N ASP A 101 3.49 11.15 -2.34
CA ASP A 101 2.27 11.25 -1.53
C ASP A 101 0.99 10.97 -2.35
N GLU A 102 1.14 10.26 -3.47
CA GLU A 102 0.06 9.85 -4.35
C GLU A 102 -0.12 8.32 -4.41
N ASN A 103 -1.30 7.89 -4.86
CA ASN A 103 -1.56 6.47 -5.10
C ASN A 103 -0.85 6.00 -6.39
N LEU A 104 0.18 5.17 -6.27
CA LEU A 104 0.86 4.59 -7.45
C LEU A 104 0.04 3.47 -8.09
N ASN A 105 -0.95 2.90 -7.40
CA ASN A 105 -1.94 1.98 -7.99
C ASN A 105 -2.98 2.75 -8.82
N ALA A 106 -2.52 3.34 -9.92
CA ALA A 106 -3.29 4.12 -10.87
C ALA A 106 -2.94 3.72 -12.32
N PRO A 107 -3.78 4.08 -13.32
CA PRO A 107 -3.43 3.89 -14.72
C PRO A 107 -2.09 4.56 -15.06
N GLY A 108 -1.19 3.82 -15.73
CA GLY A 108 0.18 4.26 -15.99
C GLY A 108 1.24 3.56 -15.13
N ALA A 109 0.83 2.84 -14.07
CA ALA A 109 1.75 2.05 -13.26
C ALA A 109 2.47 0.96 -14.08
N ARG A 110 3.78 0.83 -13.86
CA ARG A 110 4.66 -0.21 -14.40
C ARG A 110 5.13 -1.12 -13.26
N PHE A 111 5.57 -2.33 -13.60
CA PHE A 111 6.03 -3.31 -12.61
C PHE A 111 7.45 -3.75 -12.95
N VAL A 112 8.36 -3.56 -12.00
CA VAL A 112 9.79 -3.90 -12.15
C VAL A 112 10.12 -5.00 -11.16
N PRO A 113 10.80 -6.09 -11.57
CA PRO A 113 11.17 -7.17 -10.66
C PRO A 113 11.93 -6.65 -9.43
N LEU A 114 11.50 -7.10 -8.24
CA LEU A 114 12.27 -6.89 -7.02
C LEU A 114 13.38 -7.95 -7.01
N PRO A 115 14.66 -7.59 -6.83
CA PRO A 115 15.77 -8.55 -6.90
C PRO A 115 15.80 -9.44 -5.66
N PHE A 116 14.89 -10.42 -5.61
CA PHE A 116 14.71 -11.37 -4.50
C PHE A 116 15.90 -12.29 -4.27
N GLU A 117 16.69 -12.54 -5.33
CA GLU A 117 17.92 -13.33 -5.25
C GLU A 117 18.94 -12.71 -4.28
N MET A 118 18.81 -11.41 -3.98
CA MET A 118 19.67 -10.71 -3.02
C MET A 118 19.25 -10.90 -1.55
N GLY A 119 18.23 -11.70 -1.25
CA GLY A 119 17.89 -12.12 0.12
C GLY A 119 16.71 -11.37 0.72
N CYS A 120 15.61 -12.08 0.95
CA CYS A 120 14.48 -11.63 1.78
C CYS A 120 14.24 -12.54 3.00
N GLN A 121 15.02 -13.63 3.11
CA GLN A 121 14.78 -14.69 4.10
C GLN A 121 15.65 -14.54 5.35
N SER A 122 16.83 -13.93 5.21
CA SER A 122 17.77 -13.70 6.30
C SER A 122 18.52 -12.37 6.11
N PRO A 123 18.74 -11.59 7.17
CA PRO A 123 19.61 -10.43 7.12
C PRO A 123 21.09 -10.86 7.14
N VAL A 124 21.97 -9.95 6.72
CA VAL A 124 23.43 -10.08 6.80
C VAL A 124 23.93 -9.13 7.88
N ALA A 125 24.33 -9.69 9.02
CA ALA A 125 24.67 -8.94 10.24
C ALA A 125 25.89 -8.01 10.05
N ASP A 126 26.85 -8.42 9.22
CA ASP A 126 28.11 -7.66 9.01
C ASP A 126 27.98 -6.58 7.93
N HIS A 127 26.79 -6.40 7.34
CA HIS A 127 26.52 -5.37 6.35
C HIS A 127 25.84 -4.16 7.00
N GLU A 128 25.93 -3.01 6.33
CA GLU A 128 25.16 -1.82 6.70
C GLU A 128 23.67 -2.14 6.87
N PRO A 129 22.96 -1.54 7.85
CA PRO A 129 21.54 -1.80 8.07
C PRO A 129 20.66 -1.59 6.84
N ASP A 130 21.01 -0.63 5.99
CA ASP A 130 20.30 -0.33 4.73
C ASP A 130 20.96 -0.97 3.49
N ALA A 131 21.85 -1.94 3.68
CA ALA A 131 22.31 -2.77 2.56
C ALA A 131 21.10 -3.51 1.94
N ALA A 132 21.10 -3.68 0.62
CA ALA A 132 20.02 -4.35 -0.11
C ALA A 132 19.48 -5.64 0.56
N PRO A 133 20.29 -6.64 0.97
CA PRO A 133 19.79 -7.83 1.67
C PRO A 133 19.03 -7.51 2.97
N ASN A 134 19.49 -6.52 3.74
CA ASN A 134 18.89 -6.14 5.01
C ASN A 134 17.58 -5.36 4.81
N ARG A 135 17.55 -4.43 3.86
CA ARG A 135 16.33 -3.70 3.47
C ARG A 135 15.26 -4.66 2.93
N LEU A 136 15.64 -5.60 2.07
CA LEU A 136 14.74 -6.60 1.51
C LEU A 136 14.24 -7.61 2.57
N TYR A 137 15.08 -7.97 3.54
CA TYR A 137 14.66 -8.74 4.71
C TYR A 137 13.61 -7.98 5.55
N LEU A 138 13.82 -6.68 5.79
CA LEU A 138 12.87 -5.84 6.50
C LEU A 138 11.50 -5.79 5.79
N TYR A 139 11.48 -5.66 4.46
CA TYR A 139 10.24 -5.74 3.68
C TYR A 139 9.51 -7.06 3.94
N GLY A 140 10.25 -8.18 3.97
CA GLY A 140 9.71 -9.48 4.31
C GLY A 140 9.20 -9.61 5.75
N VAL A 141 9.83 -8.95 6.73
CA VAL A 141 9.34 -8.89 8.12
C VAL A 141 8.00 -8.17 8.19
N VAL A 142 7.91 -6.95 7.63
CA VAL A 142 6.67 -6.14 7.64
C VAL A 142 5.55 -6.88 6.90
N ALA A 143 5.85 -7.49 5.75
CA ALA A 143 4.87 -8.29 5.01
C ALA A 143 4.32 -9.47 5.85
N ARG A 144 5.17 -10.19 6.59
CA ARG A 144 4.72 -11.28 7.48
C ARG A 144 3.89 -10.80 8.66
N LEU A 145 4.17 -9.62 9.20
CA LEU A 145 3.31 -9.01 10.23
C LEU A 145 1.94 -8.67 9.66
N ALA A 146 1.88 -8.10 8.45
CA ALA A 146 0.61 -7.84 7.77
C ALA A 146 -0.17 -9.14 7.47
N LEU A 147 0.53 -10.21 7.04
CA LEU A 147 -0.08 -11.53 6.84
C LEU A 147 -0.64 -12.11 8.14
N LEU A 148 0.09 -11.98 9.25
CA LEU A 148 -0.38 -12.44 10.55
C LEU A 148 -1.64 -11.68 10.99
N ALA A 149 -1.67 -10.36 10.81
CA ALA A 149 -2.84 -9.54 11.10
C ALA A 149 -4.05 -9.99 10.27
N ALA A 150 -3.88 -10.14 8.95
CA ALA A 150 -4.92 -10.60 8.04
C ALA A 150 -5.41 -12.02 8.39
N SER A 151 -4.51 -12.92 8.79
CA SER A 151 -4.86 -14.28 9.22
C SER A 151 -5.75 -14.27 10.47
N ARG A 152 -5.41 -13.41 11.46
CA ARG A 152 -6.23 -13.24 12.68
C ARG A 152 -7.59 -12.63 12.39
N GLU A 153 -7.66 -11.64 11.49
CA GLU A 153 -8.93 -11.06 11.04
C GLU A 153 -9.81 -12.09 10.36
N LEU A 154 -9.24 -12.91 9.46
CA LEU A 154 -9.94 -13.97 8.77
C LEU A 154 -10.49 -15.04 9.74
N GLU A 155 -9.69 -15.43 10.73
CA GLU A 155 -10.12 -16.36 11.79
C GLU A 155 -11.27 -15.78 12.62
N ALA A 156 -11.16 -14.52 13.05
CA ALA A 156 -12.16 -13.84 13.87
C ALA A 156 -13.49 -13.59 13.14
N THR A 157 -13.44 -13.41 11.82
CA THR A 157 -14.63 -13.18 10.96
C THR A 157 -15.16 -14.46 10.33
N HIS A 158 -14.52 -15.61 10.58
CA HIS A 158 -14.92 -16.88 9.99
C HIS A 158 -16.33 -17.28 10.47
N PRO A 159 -17.28 -17.63 9.58
CA PRO A 159 -18.66 -17.95 9.98
C PRO A 159 -18.81 -19.08 11.00
N ALA A 160 -17.82 -19.99 11.09
CA ALA A 160 -17.81 -21.05 12.10
C ALA A 160 -17.38 -20.58 13.50
N ALA A 161 -16.62 -19.47 13.62
CA ALA A 161 -16.21 -18.92 14.91
C ALA A 161 -17.40 -18.42 15.74
N HIS A 162 -18.48 -18.00 15.07
CA HIS A 162 -19.73 -17.55 15.71
C HIS A 162 -20.66 -18.68 16.17
N ARG A 163 -20.36 -19.96 15.89
CA ARG A 163 -21.23 -21.09 16.28
C ARG A 163 -20.89 -21.71 17.64
N THR A 164 -19.84 -21.23 18.29
CA THR A 164 -19.31 -21.79 19.56
C THR A 164 -19.45 -20.83 20.75
N ALA A 165 -20.25 -19.76 20.64
CA ALA A 165 -20.57 -18.85 21.72
C ALA A 165 -22.01 -19.05 22.22
#